data_AF-T1G783-F1
#
_entry.id   AF-T1G783-F1
#
_cell.length_a   1.000
_cell.length_b   1.000
_cell.length_c   1.000
_cell.angle_alpha   90.00
_cell.angle_beta   90.00
_cell.angle_gamma   90.00
#
_symmetry.space_group_name_H-M   'P 1'
#
loop_
_entity.id
_entity.type
_entity.pdbx_description
1 polymer ?
#
loop_
_entity_poly.entity_id
_entity_poly.type
_entity_poly.pdbx_seq_one_letter_code
_entity_poly.pdbx_strand_id
1 'polypeptide(L)' 'MCVHCELIFSEKTSYYLHMGLHNINDPWQCNLCGLKCSDSQSFSSHVMHY' A
#
# COMPACT_ATOMS: atom_id res chain seq x y z
N MET A 1 11.31 -3.53 -0.28
CA MET A 1 10.74 -2.73 -1.38
C MET A 1 9.40 -3.35 -1.76
N CYS A 2 8.34 -2.56 -1.84
CA CYS A 2 7.05 -2.99 -2.36
C CYS A 2 7.14 -3.23 -3.87
N VAL A 3 6.55 -4.33 -4.35
CA VAL A 3 6.52 -4.66 -5.79
C VAL A 3 5.42 -3.92 -6.55
N HIS A 4 4.43 -3.35 -5.85
CA HIS A 4 3.34 -2.61 -6.46
C HIS A 4 3.65 -1.12 -6.52
N CYS A 5 4.04 -0.51 -5.40
CA CYS A 5 4.17 0.94 -5.27
C CYS A 5 5.60 1.43 -4.99
N GLU A 6 6.59 0.55 -5.09
CA GLU A 6 8.03 0.87 -4.98
C GLU A 6 8.47 1.51 -3.64
N LEU A 7 7.58 1.56 -2.64
CA LEU A 7 7.92 2.01 -1.29
C LEU A 7 9.02 1.16 -0.67
N ILE A 8 9.99 1.83 -0.07
CA ILE A 8 11.14 1.21 0.60
C ILE A 8 10.87 1.19 2.10
N PHE A 9 11.03 0.02 2.70
CA PHE A 9 10.87 -0.20 4.13
C PHE A 9 12.21 -0.65 4.69
N SER A 10 12.65 -0.02 5.79
CA SER A 10 13.82 -0.43 6.55
C SER A 10 13.57 -1.69 7.38
N GLU A 11 12.32 -1.88 7.82
CA GLU A 11 11.91 -2.97 8.69
C GLU A 11 10.98 -3.96 7.98
N LYS A 12 11.18 -5.25 8.27
CA LYS A 12 10.37 -6.34 7.72
C LYS A 12 8.92 -6.28 8.17
N THR A 13 8.68 -5.88 9.42
CA THR A 13 7.35 -5.73 10.01
C THR A 13 6.52 -4.69 9.26
N SER A 14 7.09 -3.50 9.04
CA SER A 14 6.45 -2.41 8.30
C SER A 14 6.14 -2.81 6.85
N TYR A 15 7.04 -3.55 6.20
CA TYR A 15 6.79 -4.11 4.87
C TYR A 15 5.58 -5.07 4.85
N TYR A 16 5.49 -6.02 5.79
CA TYR A 16 4.37 -6.95 5.83
C TYR A 16 3.04 -6.28 6.18
N LEU A 17 3.05 -5.31 7.11
CA LEU A 17 1.87 -4.51 7.43
C LEU A 17 1.38 -3.76 6.19
N HIS A 18 2.29 -3.12 5.47
CA HIS A 18 1.98 -2.42 4.21
C HIS A 18 1.42 -3.37 3.14
N MET A 19 1.98 -4.58 2.98
CA MET A 19 1.43 -5.58 2.04
C MET A 19 0.00 -5.98 2.36
N GLY A 20 -0.40 -5.95 3.64
CA GLY A 20 -1.79 -6.18 4.04
C GLY A 20 -2.78 -5.07 3.62
N LEU A 21 -2.27 -3.89 3.25
CA LEU A 21 -3.09 -2.76 2.79
C LEU A 21 -3.45 -2.87 1.31
N HIS A 22 -2.67 -3.60 0.50
CA HIS A 22 -3.02 -3.86 -0.89
C HIS A 22 -4.16 -4.87 -0.95
N ASN A 23 -5.19 -4.59 -1.75
CA ASN A 23 -6.20 -5.59 -2.06
C ASN A 23 -5.65 -6.63 -3.05
N ILE A 24 -6.05 -7.90 -2.88
CA ILE A 24 -5.58 -9.02 -3.70
C ILE A 24 -6.03 -8.91 -5.17
N ASN A 25 -7.16 -8.25 -5.44
CA ASN A 25 -7.71 -8.08 -6.78
C ASN A 25 -7.27 -6.76 -7.42
N ASP A 26 -6.95 -5.76 -6.61
CA ASP A 26 -6.53 -4.44 -7.08
C ASP A 26 -5.49 -3.84 -6.12
N PRO A 27 -4.20 -3.78 -6.49
CA PRO A 27 -3.16 -3.24 -5.61
C PRO A 27 -3.40 -1.77 -5.28
N TRP A 28 -4.23 -1.04 -6.02
CA TRP A 28 -4.53 0.36 -5.70
C TRP A 28 -5.76 0.54 -4.82
N GLN A 29 -6.45 -0.54 -4.47
CA GLN A 29 -7.52 -0.50 -3.51
C GLN A 29 -7.01 -0.83 -2.10
N CYS A 30 -7.23 0.09 -1.16
CA CYS A 30 -6.91 -0.13 0.23
C CYS A 30 -7.83 -1.21 0.83
N ASN A 31 -7.22 -2.27 1.36
CA ASN A 31 -7.92 -3.40 1.95
C ASN A 31 -8.56 -3.09 3.31
N LEU A 32 -8.17 -1.98 3.97
CA LEU A 32 -8.73 -1.55 5.25
C LEU A 32 -9.97 -0.66 5.11
N CYS A 33 -9.92 0.34 4.22
CA CYS A 33 -11.00 1.32 4.07
C CYS A 33 -11.76 1.20 2.75
N GLY A 34 -11.29 0.38 1.81
CA GLY A 34 -11.89 0.19 0.49
C GLY A 34 -11.63 1.31 -0.51
N LEU A 35 -10.87 2.36 -0.13
CA LEU A 35 -10.52 3.47 -1.03
C LEU A 35 -9.74 2.94 -2.22
N LYS A 36 -10.22 3.24 -3.43
CA LYS A 36 -9.51 2.96 -4.67
C LYS A 36 -8.71 4.19 -5.08
N CYS A 37 -7.40 4.05 -5.07
CA CYS A 37 -6.46 5.05 -5.59
C CYS A 37 -6.29 4.89 -7.11
N SER A 38 -5.91 5.98 -7.77
CA SER A 38 -5.66 5.99 -9.23
C SER A 38 -4.30 5.42 -9.61
N ASP A 39 -3.33 5.47 -8.70
CA ASP A 39 -1.91 5.22 -8.99
C ASP A 39 -1.11 4.97 -7.70
N SER A 40 0.17 4.63 -7.89
CA SER A 40 1.12 4.32 -6.82
C SER A 40 1.42 5.46 -5.88
N GLN A 41 1.50 6.69 -6.38
CA GLN A 41 1.79 7.87 -5.58
C GLN A 41 0.60 8.19 -4.68
N SER A 42 -0.61 8.13 -5.25
CA SER A 42 -1.87 8.32 -4.53
C SER A 42 -2.07 7.26 -3.44
N PHE A 43 -1.79 5.99 -3.74
CA PHE A 43 -1.85 4.91 -2.75
C PHE A 43 -0.80 5.07 -1.66
N SER A 44 0.44 5.39 -2.03
CA SER A 44 1.53 5.60 -1.08
C SER A 44 1.22 6.73 -0.11
N SER A 45 0.70 7.86 -0.62
CA SER A 45 0.28 8.96 0.25
C SER A 45 -0.89 8.58 1.16
N HIS A 46 -1.83 7.78 0.67
CA HIS A 46 -2.94 7.29 1.48
C HIS A 46 -2.45 6.42 2.64
N VAL A 47 -1.63 5.40 2.38
CA VAL A 47 -1.17 4.46 3.42
C VAL A 47 -0.11 5.01 4.36
N MET A 48 0.57 6.10 3.97
CA MET A 48 1.50 6.81 4.85
C MET A 48 0.79 7.70 5.86
N HIS A 49 -0.43 8.15 5.55
CA HIS A 49 -1.22 9.05 6.41
C HIS A 49 -2.39 8.35 7.13
N TYR A 50 -2.62 7.08 6.85
CA TYR A 50 -3.61 6.23 7.49
C TYR A 50 -2.99 5.49 8.68
#